data_AF-A0A1I7CKT2-F1
#
_entry.id   AF-A0A1I7CKT2-F1
#
_cell.length_a   1.000
_cell.length_b   1.000
_cell.length_c   1.000
_cell.angle_alpha   90.00
_cell.angle_beta   90.00
_cell.angle_gamma   90.00
#
_symmetry.space_group_name_H-M   'P 1'
#
loop_
_entity.id
_entity.type
_entity.pdbx_description
1 polymer ?
#
loop_
_entity_poly.entity_id
_entity_poly.type
_entity_poly.pdbx_seq_one_letter_code
_entity_poly.pdbx_strand_id
1 'polypeptide(L)'
;MSDVLNRSVSKALTLFEALVRDGFEGKRLADVAEEAGVSTTTAWRLLKTLEAHGWVVEVPATGGKQGSWRVATRLAGVAHAYQQDAMSRIQAVRQEYRDVTGEELTHG
;
A
#
# COMPACT_ATOMS: atom_id res chain seq x y z
N MET A 1 -14.63 -14.90 16.76
CA MET A 1 -13.98 -14.53 15.48
C MET A 1 -12.57 -13.92 15.64
N SER A 2 -12.11 -13.53 16.83
CA SER A 2 -10.81 -12.85 16.98
C SER A 2 -9.57 -13.78 16.99
N ASP A 3 -9.73 -15.10 16.99
CA ASP A 3 -8.62 -16.06 17.18
C ASP A 3 -7.96 -16.52 15.86
N VAL A 4 -8.44 -16.01 14.71
CA VAL A 4 -7.87 -16.31 13.38
C VAL A 4 -6.89 -15.22 12.93
N LEU A 5 -6.99 -14.01 13.49
CA LEU A 5 -6.22 -12.86 13.00
C LEU A 5 -4.82 -12.82 13.62
N ASN A 6 -3.80 -12.84 12.77
CA ASN A 6 -2.42 -12.60 13.20
C ASN A 6 -2.25 -11.12 13.57
N ARG A 7 -2.18 -10.83 14.88
CA ARG A 7 -2.10 -9.45 15.40
C ARG A 7 -0.91 -8.66 14.86
N SER A 8 0.23 -9.32 14.60
CA SER A 8 1.42 -8.64 14.07
C SER A 8 1.21 -8.20 12.62
N VAL A 9 0.56 -9.04 11.82
CA VAL A 9 0.18 -8.69 10.44
C VAL A 9 -0.85 -7.57 10.43
N SER A 10 -1.88 -7.64 11.29
CA SER A 10 -2.88 -6.57 11.41
C SER A 10 -2.24 -5.23 11.73
N LYS A 11 -1.32 -5.18 12.70
CA LYS A 11 -0.59 -3.94 13.04
C LYS A 11 0.29 -3.43 11.91
N ALA A 12 0.92 -4.32 11.15
CA ALA A 12 1.73 -3.94 10.00
C ALA A 12 0.87 -3.28 8.91
N LEU A 13 -0.32 -3.84 8.64
CA LEU A 13 -1.27 -3.28 7.67
C LEU A 13 -1.81 -1.92 8.12
N THR A 14 -2.25 -1.80 9.38
CA THR A 14 -2.72 -0.52 9.93
C THR A 14 -1.63 0.56 9.90
N LEU A 15 -0.37 0.19 10.21
CA LEU A 15 0.76 1.11 10.11
C LEU A 15 1.05 1.53 8.67
N PHE A 16 0.96 0.60 7.72
CA PHE A 16 1.14 0.91 6.30
C PHE A 16 0.03 1.84 5.78
N GLU A 17 -1.23 1.61 6.19
CA GLU A 17 -2.36 2.49 5.89
C GLU A 17 -2.18 3.89 6.47
N ALA A 18 -1.71 4.01 7.72
CA ALA A 18 -1.38 5.29 8.32
C ALA A 18 -0.32 6.05 7.51
N LEU A 19 0.68 5.33 6.98
CA LEU A 19 1.75 5.93 6.18
C LEU A 19 1.27 6.56 4.87
N VAL A 20 0.23 6.02 4.23
CA VAL A 20 -0.29 6.47 2.93
C VAL A 20 -1.52 7.39 3.02
N ARG A 21 -2.13 7.50 4.19
CA ARG A 21 -3.42 8.17 4.40
C ARG A 21 -3.47 9.60 3.88
N ASP A 22 -2.40 10.37 4.12
CA ASP A 22 -2.33 11.80 3.81
C ASP A 22 -1.39 12.10 2.62
N GLY A 23 -1.19 11.10 1.75
CA GLY A 23 -0.29 11.17 0.61
C GLY A 23 1.05 10.47 0.82
N PHE A 24 2.03 10.78 -0.04
CA PHE A 24 3.25 9.98 -0.20
C PHE A 24 4.56 10.73 0.14
N GLU A 25 4.46 11.93 0.72
CA GLU A 25 5.62 12.74 1.14
C GLU A 25 6.39 12.12 2.32
N GLY A 26 5.73 11.22 3.04
CA GLY A 26 6.27 10.51 4.19
C GLY A 26 5.97 11.16 5.53
N LYS A 27 6.06 10.38 6.60
CA LYS A 27 5.68 10.74 7.96
C LYS A 27 6.79 10.47 8.95
N ARG A 28 6.85 11.20 10.07
CA ARG A 28 7.81 10.86 11.13
C ARG A 28 7.38 9.58 11.82
N LEU A 29 8.35 8.91 12.45
CA LEU A 29 8.10 7.70 13.23
C LEU A 29 7.05 7.90 14.34
N ALA A 30 7.04 9.07 14.99
CA ALA A 30 6.08 9.38 16.05
C ALA A 30 4.66 9.50 15.49
N ASP A 31 4.50 10.28 14.41
CA ASP A 31 3.21 10.54 13.77
C ASP A 31 2.57 9.22 13.27
N VAL A 32 3.34 8.39 12.57
CA VAL A 32 2.83 7.09 12.09
C VAL A 32 2.52 6.12 13.23
N ALA A 33 3.24 6.17 14.35
CA ALA A 33 2.97 5.34 15.52
C ALA A 33 1.65 5.74 16.20
N GLU A 34 1.43 7.05 16.34
CA GLU A 34 0.20 7.62 16.89
C GLU A 34 -1.00 7.25 16.03
N GLU A 35 -0.94 7.51 14.72
CA GLU A 35 -2.03 7.20 13.79
C GLU A 35 -2.34 5.70 13.70
N ALA A 36 -1.31 4.85 13.79
CA ALA A 36 -1.48 3.40 13.77
C ALA A 36 -1.91 2.82 15.13
N GLY A 37 -1.96 3.63 16.19
CA GLY A 37 -2.34 3.19 17.54
C GLY A 37 -1.35 2.19 18.15
N VAL A 38 -0.05 2.33 17.87
CA VAL A 38 1.01 1.45 18.39
C VAL A 38 2.12 2.24 19.07
N SER A 39 2.91 1.58 19.92
CA SER A 39 4.09 2.22 20.50
C SER A 39 5.12 2.59 19.42
N THR A 40 5.91 3.65 19.64
CA THR A 40 7.00 4.06 18.75
C THR A 40 7.99 2.93 18.48
N THR A 41 8.33 2.14 19.49
CA THR A 41 9.21 0.96 19.34
C THR A 41 8.58 -0.11 18.44
N THR A 42 7.27 -0.35 18.59
CA THR A 42 6.53 -1.27 17.71
C THR A 42 6.51 -0.75 16.28
N ALA A 43 6.18 0.53 16.09
CA ALA A 43 6.16 1.17 14.78
C ALA A 43 7.51 1.05 14.06
N TRP A 44 8.60 1.32 14.78
CA TRP A 44 9.95 1.22 14.24
C TRP A 44 10.28 -0.21 13.77
N ARG A 45 9.93 -1.23 14.56
CA ARG A 45 10.15 -2.64 14.18
C ARG A 45 9.35 -3.02 12.94
N LEU A 46 8.09 -2.57 12.86
CA LEU A 46 7.23 -2.81 11.71
C LEU A 46 7.77 -2.11 10.45
N LEU A 47 8.18 -0.85 10.56
CA LEU A 47 8.79 -0.08 9.48
C LEU A 47 10.10 -0.72 8.99
N LYS A 48 10.98 -1.15 9.90
CA LYS A 48 12.22 -1.86 9.53
C LYS A 48 11.93 -3.20 8.85
N THR A 49 10.87 -3.89 9.27
CA THR A 49 10.42 -5.12 8.60
C THR A 49 9.95 -4.81 7.18
N LEU A 50 9.08 -3.81 7.02
CA LEU A 50 8.58 -3.38 5.72
C LEU A 50 9.70 -2.88 4.79
N GLU A 51 10.70 -2.18 5.34
CA GLU A 51 11.88 -1.71 4.62
C GLU A 51 12.76 -2.85 4.13
N ALA A 52 13.01 -3.86 4.98
CA ALA A 52 13.72 -5.07 4.58
C ALA A 52 13.01 -5.83 3.44
N HIS A 53 11.70 -5.69 3.35
CA HIS A 53 10.89 -6.22 2.24
C HIS A 53 10.66 -5.20 1.11
N GLY A 54 11.29 -4.02 1.14
CA GLY A 54 11.22 -3.02 0.08
C GLY A 54 9.84 -2.37 -0.10
N TRP A 55 9.01 -2.34 0.93
CA TRP A 55 7.69 -1.69 0.91
C TRP A 55 7.71 -0.23 1.38
N VAL A 56 8.65 0.11 2.25
CA VAL A 56 8.87 1.46 2.75
C VAL A 56 10.36 1.78 2.72
N VAL A 57 10.71 3.05 2.85
CA VAL A 57 12.09 3.52 2.97
C VAL A 57 12.18 4.60 4.03
N GLU A 58 13.26 4.58 4.80
CA GLU A 58 13.65 5.69 5.66
C GLU A 58 14.32 6.80 4.83
N VAL A 59 13.83 8.02 4.98
CA VAL A 59 14.37 9.23 4.36
C VAL A 59 15.07 10.03 5.46
N PRO A 60 16.41 10.13 5.44
CA PRO A 60 17.15 10.86 6.45
C PRO A 60 16.79 12.36 6.38
N ALA A 61 16.67 13.01 7.53
CA ALA A 61 16.44 14.45 7.54
C ALA A 61 17.74 15.21 7.22
N THR A 62 17.65 16.22 6.37
CA THR A 62 18.72 17.18 6.17
C THR A 62 18.87 18.05 7.43
N GLY A 63 20.04 18.02 8.07
CA GLY A 63 20.35 18.91 9.20
C GLY A 63 19.99 18.38 10.60
N GLY A 64 19.95 17.06 10.81
CA GLY A 64 19.96 16.46 12.16
C GLY A 64 18.62 16.31 12.87
N LYS A 65 17.50 16.56 12.18
CA LYS A 65 16.16 16.18 12.68
C LYS A 65 15.90 14.68 12.47
N GLN A 66 14.89 14.14 13.15
CA GLN A 66 14.42 12.77 12.89
C GLN A 66 13.99 12.61 11.43
N GLY A 67 14.44 11.53 10.79
CA GLY A 67 14.05 11.17 9.42
C GLY A 67 12.56 10.88 9.29
N SER A 68 12.06 10.86 8.05
CA SER A 68 10.71 10.44 7.71
C SER A 68 10.70 9.05 7.09
N TRP A 69 9.53 8.43 7.09
CA TRP A 69 9.27 7.16 6.45
C TRP A 69 8.28 7.39 5.32
N ARG A 70 8.49 6.75 4.17
CA ARG A 70 7.54 6.78 3.05
C ARG A 70 7.44 5.42 2.38
N VAL A 71 6.37 5.19 1.63
CA VAL A 71 6.27 3.99 0.81
C VAL A 71 7.33 3.98 -0.28
N ALA A 72 7.82 2.79 -0.61
CA ALA A 72 8.76 2.58 -1.69
C ALA A 72 8.05 2.53 -3.05
N THR A 73 8.82 2.72 -4.12
CA THR A 73 8.34 2.62 -5.52
C THR A 73 7.74 1.25 -5.85
N ARG A 74 8.05 0.21 -5.05
CA ARG A 74 7.42 -1.12 -5.15
C ARG A 74 5.90 -1.05 -5.17
N LEU A 75 5.29 -0.14 -4.40
CA LEU A 75 3.84 0.03 -4.37
C LEU A 75 3.28 0.40 -5.75
N ALA A 76 3.95 1.29 -6.48
CA ALA A 76 3.55 1.69 -7.83
C ALA A 76 3.60 0.51 -8.81
N GLY A 77 4.60 -0.36 -8.69
CA GLY A 77 4.70 -1.58 -9.51
C GLY A 77 3.53 -2.55 -9.27
N VAL A 78 3.13 -2.73 -8.00
CA VAL A 78 1.98 -3.58 -7.65
C VAL A 78 0.67 -2.99 -8.15
N ALA A 79 0.47 -1.68 -7.97
CA ALA A 79 -0.70 -0.97 -8.48
C ALA A 79 -0.81 -1.06 -10.01
N HIS A 80 0.31 -0.89 -10.71
CA HIS A 80 0.36 -1.02 -12.16
C HIS A 80 0.00 -2.43 -12.65
N ALA A 81 0.58 -3.47 -12.03
CA ALA A 81 0.27 -4.85 -12.36
C ALA A 81 -1.22 -5.19 -12.14
N TYR A 82 -1.79 -4.71 -11.03
CA TYR A 82 -3.23 -4.88 -10.76
C TYR A 82 -4.10 -4.19 -11.82
N GLN A 83 -3.76 -2.95 -12.20
CA GLN A 83 -4.49 -2.22 -13.25
C GLN A 83 -4.43 -2.94 -14.60
N GLN A 84 -3.26 -3.51 -14.97
CA GLN A 84 -3.11 -4.27 -16.22
C GLN A 84 -3.96 -5.54 -16.23
N ASP A 85 -3.99 -6.29 -15.13
CA ASP A 85 -4.85 -7.48 -14.99
C ASP A 85 -6.34 -7.11 -15.06
N ALA A 86 -6.76 -6.07 -14.33
CA ALA A 86 -8.13 -5.59 -14.37
C ALA A 86 -8.56 -5.16 -15.80
N MET A 87 -7.69 -4.43 -16.51
CA MET A 87 -7.95 -4.04 -17.89
C MET A 87 -8.07 -5.26 -18.80
N SER A 88 -7.20 -6.25 -18.65
CA SER A 88 -7.23 -7.48 -19.45
C SER A 88 -8.55 -8.23 -19.27
N ARG A 89 -9.08 -8.29 -18.05
CA ARG A 89 -10.39 -8.89 -17.75
C ARG A 89 -11.54 -8.13 -18.41
N ILE A 90 -11.51 -6.79 -18.39
CA ILE A 90 -12.51 -5.97 -19.07
C ILE A 90 -12.48 -6.22 -20.58
N GLN A 91 -11.29 -6.30 -21.19
CA GLN A 91 -11.18 -6.58 -22.62
C GLN A 91 -11.68 -7.98 -22.98
N ALA A 92 -11.43 -8.99 -22.14
CA ALA A 92 -11.95 -10.33 -22.34
C ALA A 92 -13.50 -10.34 -22.37
N VAL A 93 -14.14 -9.65 -21.42
CA VAL A 93 -15.61 -9.53 -21.37
C VAL A 93 -16.15 -8.79 -22.61
N ARG A 94 -15.48 -7.72 -23.05
CA ARG A 94 -15.86 -6.99 -24.26
C ARG A 94 -15.75 -7.85 -25.52
N GLN A 95 -14.70 -8.67 -25.62
CA GLN A 95 -14.51 -9.59 -26.74
C GLN A 95 -15.59 -10.67 -26.75
N GLU A 96 -15.86 -11.31 -25.62
CA GLU A 96 -16.92 -12.31 -25.50
C GLU A 96 -18.29 -11.73 -25.89
N TYR A 97 -18.62 -10.53 -25.42
CA TYR A 97 -19.86 -9.87 -25.81
C TYR A 97 -19.95 -9.68 -27.33
N ARG A 98 -18.88 -9.17 -27.96
CA ARG A 98 -18.80 -8.97 -29.41
C ARG A 98 -18.95 -10.28 -30.17
N ASP A 99 -18.31 -11.35 -29.70
CA ASP A 99 -18.36 -12.66 -30.36
C ASP A 99 -19.78 -13.26 -30.32
N VAL A 100 -20.55 -12.96 -29.27
CA VAL A 100 -21.93 -13.45 -29.12
C VAL A 100 -22.96 -12.56 -29.83
N THR A 101 -22.83 -11.23 -29.77
CA THR A 101 -23.85 -10.29 -30.25
C THR A 101 -23.52 -9.65 -31.60
N GLY A 102 -22.25 -9.63 -31.99
CA GLY A 102 -21.75 -8.84 -33.12
C GLY A 102 -21.62 -7.33 -32.83
N GLU A 103 -21.95 -6.89 -31.61
CA GLU A 103 -21.96 -5.48 -31.21
C GLU A 103 -20.82 -5.15 -30.23
N GLU A 104 -20.42 -3.88 -30.13
CA GLU A 104 -19.46 -3.45 -29.10
C GLU A 104 -20.16 -3.16 -27.77
N LEU A 105 -19.58 -3.63 -26.67
CA LEU A 105 -20.05 -3.31 -25.32
C LEU A 105 -19.64 -1.86 -24.95
N THR A 106 -20.57 -0.92 -25.12
CA THR A 106 -20.40 0.49 -24.71
C THR A 106 -20.90 0.72 -23.28
N HIS A 107 -20.16 1.47 -22.47
CA HIS A 107 -20.70 2.05 -21.24
C HIS A 107 -21.62 3.22 -21.60
N GLY A 108 -22.89 3.13 -21.20
CA GLY A 108 -23.84 4.25 -21.24
C GLY A 108 -23.62 5.23 -20.11
#